data_AF-A0AAW1N7V0-F1
#
_entry.id   AF-A0AAW1N7V0-F1
#
_cell.length_a   1.000
_cell.length_b   1.000
_cell.length_c   1.000
_cell.angle_alpha   90.00
_cell.angle_beta   90.00
_cell.angle_gamma   90.00
#
_symmetry.space_group_name_H-M   'P 1'
#
loop_
_entity.id
_entity.type
_entity.pdbx_description
1 polymer ?
#
loop_
_entity_poly.entity_id
_entity_poly.type
_entity_poly.pdbx_seq_one_letter_code
_entity_poly.pdbx_strand_id
1 'polypeptide(L)'
;MAYATVKQQDMDILSVYESNKKRVKGAHWIKDTRTAVAMLILTKNVEVLEHSAGDGHFVLELQTHDIVCCYVSSNIEMHQYQSEVDNIMNRIDRKQTIVLGA
;
A
#
# COMPACT_ATOMS: atom_id res chain seq x y z
N MET A 1 -4.32 17.85 -5.21
CA MET A 1 -5.61 17.59 -4.55
C MET A 1 -5.42 16.63 -3.39
N ALA A 2 -5.11 15.35 -3.59
CA ALA A 2 -4.94 14.37 -2.49
C ALA A 2 -4.13 14.88 -1.28
N TYR A 3 -2.88 15.33 -1.47
CA TYR A 3 -2.05 15.82 -0.37
C TYR A 3 -2.60 17.07 0.36
N ALA A 4 -3.34 17.94 -0.34
CA ALA A 4 -3.95 19.12 0.27
C ALA A 4 -5.17 18.73 1.14
N THR A 5 -5.97 17.77 0.67
CA THR A 5 -7.11 17.20 1.42
C THR A 5 -6.64 16.50 2.69
N VAL A 6 -5.58 15.72 2.58
CA VAL A 6 -4.95 15.00 3.71
C VAL A 6 -4.55 15.97 4.83
N LYS A 7 -3.95 17.12 4.49
CA LYS A 7 -3.59 18.16 5.47
C LYS A 7 -4.79 18.85 6.11
N GLN A 8 -5.93 18.91 5.44
CA GLN A 8 -7.15 19.51 5.98
C GLN A 8 -7.91 18.54 6.89
N GLN A 9 -7.73 17.24 6.70
CA GLN A 9 -8.44 16.18 7.42
C GLN A 9 -7.59 15.52 8.51
N ASP A 10 -6.40 16.07 8.81
CA ASP A 10 -5.44 15.53 9.79
C ASP A 10 -5.20 14.02 9.64
N MET A 11 -5.03 13.57 8.40
CA MET A 11 -4.80 12.14 8.11
C MET A 11 -3.35 11.74 8.39
N ASP A 12 -3.17 10.58 9.03
CA ASP A 12 -1.85 10.02 9.33
C ASP A 12 -1.17 9.35 8.14
N ILE A 13 -1.99 8.77 7.25
CA ILE A 13 -1.54 7.91 6.17
C ILE A 13 -2.29 8.26 4.88
N LEU A 14 -1.55 8.36 3.77
CA LEU A 14 -2.10 8.51 2.42
C LEU A 14 -1.68 7.32 1.57
N SER A 15 -2.63 6.47 1.19
CA SER A 15 -2.45 5.47 0.13
C SER A 15 -2.93 6.01 -1.21
N VAL A 16 -2.17 5.77 -2.27
CA VAL A 16 -2.51 6.13 -3.65
C VAL A 16 -2.35 4.92 -4.56
N TYR A 17 -3.38 4.69 -5.38
CA TYR A 17 -3.44 3.63 -6.37
C TYR A 17 -3.32 4.22 -7.78
N GLU A 18 -2.81 3.41 -8.70
CA GLU A 18 -2.42 3.86 -10.06
C GLU A 18 -1.51 5.09 -10.03
N SER A 19 -0.55 5.06 -9.12
CA SER A 19 0.22 6.24 -8.77
C SER A 19 1.06 6.76 -9.95
N ASN A 20 1.14 8.09 -10.10
CA ASN A 20 2.01 8.68 -11.11
C ASN A 20 3.48 8.45 -10.74
N LYS A 21 4.17 7.59 -11.49
CA LYS A 21 5.57 7.20 -11.24
C LYS A 21 6.55 8.37 -11.07
N LYS A 22 6.29 9.52 -11.71
CA LYS A 22 7.14 10.71 -11.55
C LYS A 22 6.95 11.36 -10.17
N ARG A 23 5.75 11.30 -9.60
CA ARG A 23 5.40 11.92 -8.31
C ARG A 23 5.82 11.07 -7.10
N VAL A 24 5.77 9.76 -7.23
CA VAL A 24 6.18 8.81 -6.16
C VAL A 24 7.62 8.32 -6.28
N LYS A 25 8.44 9.02 -7.09
CA LYS A 25 9.87 8.75 -7.22
C LYS A 25 10.70 9.24 -6.03
N GLY A 26 10.14 10.13 -5.19
CA GLY A 26 10.84 10.69 -4.04
C GLY A 26 11.05 9.70 -2.90
N ALA A 27 12.01 10.00 -2.01
CA ALA A 27 12.50 9.10 -0.96
C ALA A 27 11.52 8.83 0.21
N HIS A 28 10.32 9.43 0.21
CA HIS A 28 9.38 9.33 1.34
C HIS A 28 8.18 8.44 1.04
N TRP A 29 8.12 7.85 -0.15
CA TRP A 29 7.06 6.95 -0.55
C TRP A 29 7.48 5.50 -0.34
N ILE A 30 6.63 4.76 0.35
CA ILE A 30 6.65 3.31 0.39
C ILE A 30 5.83 2.84 -0.81
N LYS A 31 6.30 1.86 -1.55
CA LYS A 31 5.67 1.45 -2.82
C LYS A 31 5.94 0.01 -3.15
N ASP A 32 5.07 -0.53 -4.00
CA ASP A 32 5.30 -1.83 -4.63
C ASP A 32 6.40 -1.72 -5.71
N THR A 33 6.85 -2.85 -6.22
CA THR A 33 7.90 -2.92 -7.25
C THR A 33 7.46 -2.26 -8.56
N ARG A 34 6.17 -2.32 -8.91
CA ARG A 34 5.63 -1.77 -10.16
C ARG A 34 5.23 -0.30 -10.04
N THR A 35 5.21 0.23 -8.82
CA THR A 35 4.74 1.58 -8.50
C THR A 35 3.26 1.77 -8.86
N ALA A 36 2.50 0.68 -8.86
CA ALA A 36 1.05 0.70 -9.02
C ALA A 36 0.37 1.21 -7.74
N VAL A 37 0.93 0.91 -6.58
CA VAL A 37 0.44 1.36 -5.28
C VAL A 37 1.58 1.99 -4.49
N ALA A 38 1.28 3.11 -3.83
CA ALA A 38 2.24 3.79 -2.97
C ALA A 38 1.56 4.39 -1.75
N MET A 39 2.30 4.50 -0.66
CA MET A 39 1.85 5.10 0.58
C MET A 39 2.85 6.13 1.10
N LEU A 40 2.31 7.21 1.63
CA LEU A 40 3.03 8.25 2.34
C LEU A 40 2.55 8.28 3.78
N ILE A 41 3.48 8.12 4.71
CA ILE A 41 3.27 8.36 6.13
C ILE A 41 3.48 9.85 6.39
N LEU A 42 2.49 10.51 6.99
CA LEU A 42 2.43 11.97 7.07
C LEU A 42 2.72 12.51 8.47
N THR A 43 2.58 11.66 9.48
CA THR A 43 2.81 12.02 10.88
C THR A 43 3.88 11.13 11.46
N LYS A 44 4.47 11.58 12.58
CA LYS A 44 5.47 10.80 13.32
C LYS A 44 4.82 9.80 14.29
N ASN A 45 3.50 9.81 14.41
CA ASN A 45 2.76 8.96 15.33
C ASN A 45 2.61 7.53 14.78
N VAL A 46 2.78 7.37 13.47
CA VAL A 46 2.81 6.06 12.81
C VAL A 46 4.27 5.65 12.64
N GLU A 47 4.71 4.71 13.46
CA GLU A 47 6.02 4.09 13.35
C GLU A 47 5.92 2.85 12.45
N VAL A 48 6.65 2.89 11.34
CA VAL A 48 6.84 1.73 10.46
C VAL A 48 8.06 0.97 10.96
N LEU A 49 7.85 -0.25 11.43
CA LEU A 49 8.93 -1.13 11.92
C LEU A 49 9.67 -1.77 10.75
N GLU A 50 8.92 -2.31 9.80
CA GLU A 50 9.44 -2.95 8.61
C GLU A 50 8.48 -2.73 7.43
N HIS A 51 9.00 -2.82 6.20
CA HIS A 51 8.17 -2.88 5.02
C HIS A 51 8.74 -3.86 3.99
N SER A 52 7.85 -4.57 3.28
CA SER A 52 8.23 -5.45 2.18
C SER A 52 7.44 -5.11 0.92
N ALA A 53 8.14 -5.03 -0.21
CA ALA A 53 7.50 -4.77 -1.50
C ALA A 53 7.35 -6.09 -2.27
N GLY A 54 6.17 -6.29 -2.84
CA GLY A 54 5.90 -7.31 -3.84
C GLY A 54 5.50 -6.69 -5.17
N ASP A 55 5.15 -7.56 -6.10
CA ASP A 55 4.56 -7.14 -7.37
C ASP A 55 3.09 -6.80 -7.15
N GLY A 56 2.72 -5.53 -7.38
CA GLY A 56 1.34 -5.06 -7.22
C GLY A 56 0.88 -4.87 -5.77
N HIS A 57 1.76 -5.08 -4.78
CA HIS A 57 1.44 -4.85 -3.37
C HIS A 57 2.68 -4.51 -2.53
N PHE A 58 2.47 -4.01 -1.32
CA PHE A 58 3.47 -3.99 -0.27
C PHE A 58 2.81 -4.20 1.09
N VAL A 59 3.61 -4.64 2.05
CA VAL A 59 3.21 -4.84 3.45
C VAL A 59 3.98 -3.87 4.32
N LEU A 60 3.29 -3.26 5.28
CA LEU A 60 3.84 -2.43 6.33
C LEU A 60 3.59 -3.07 7.67
N GLU A 61 4.66 -3.35 8.41
CA GLU A 61 4.57 -3.78 9.80
C GLU A 61 4.59 -2.56 10.71
N LEU A 62 3.53 -2.40 11.50
CA LEU A 62 3.45 -1.42 12.57
C LEU A 62 3.53 -2.14 13.93
N GLN A 63 3.64 -1.39 15.02
CA GLN A 63 3.75 -1.98 16.37
C GLN A 63 2.60 -2.93 16.75
N THR A 64 1.39 -2.70 16.23
CA THR A 64 0.17 -3.40 16.67
C THR A 64 -0.60 -4.10 15.54
N HIS A 65 -0.38 -3.68 14.30
CA HIS A 65 -1.14 -4.15 13.14
C HIS A 65 -0.24 -4.15 11.91
N ASP A 66 -0.58 -4.97 10.94
CA ASP A 66 0.03 -4.92 9.61
C ASP A 66 -0.92 -4.21 8.64
N ILE A 67 -0.37 -3.44 7.70
CA ILE A 67 -1.13 -2.86 6.60
C ILE A 67 -0.66 -3.49 5.30
N VAL A 68 -1.56 -4.13 4.57
CA VAL A 68 -1.32 -4.60 3.22
C VAL A 68 -1.97 -3.65 2.25
N CYS A 69 -1.18 -3.05 1.36
CA CYS A 69 -1.68 -2.22 0.27
C CYS A 69 -1.49 -2.95 -1.04
N CYS A 70 -2.56 -3.11 -1.82
CA CYS A 70 -2.50 -3.84 -3.07
C CYS A 70 -3.33 -3.18 -4.17
N TYR A 71 -2.91 -3.39 -5.41
CA TYR A 71 -3.66 -3.04 -6.60
C TYR A 71 -3.73 -4.26 -7.52
N VAL A 72 -4.93 -4.74 -7.80
CA VAL A 72 -5.15 -5.85 -8.74
C VAL A 72 -5.91 -5.32 -9.94
N SER A 73 -5.22 -5.22 -11.07
CA SER A 73 -5.80 -4.69 -12.31
C SER A 73 -7.04 -5.49 -12.73
N SER A 74 -8.12 -4.80 -13.07
CA SER A 74 -9.33 -5.41 -13.66
C SER A 74 -9.16 -5.83 -15.12
N ASN A 75 -8.07 -5.40 -15.77
CA ASN A 75 -7.76 -5.71 -17.18
C ASN A 75 -6.98 -7.02 -17.38
N ILE A 76 -7.08 -7.95 -16.43
CA ILE A 76 -6.42 -9.27 -16.49
C ILE A 76 -7.48 -10.37 -16.51
N GLU A 77 -7.09 -11.58 -16.88
CA GLU A 77 -8.00 -12.72 -16.84
C GLU A 77 -8.35 -13.11 -15.40
N MET A 78 -9.55 -13.67 -15.19
CA MET A 78 -10.05 -14.02 -13.86
C MET A 78 -9.12 -14.98 -13.09
N HIS A 79 -8.49 -15.92 -13.80
CA HIS A 79 -7.55 -16.85 -13.18
C HIS A 79 -6.27 -16.15 -12.69
N GLN A 80 -5.84 -15.10 -13.38
CA GLN A 80 -4.69 -14.27 -12.99
C GLN A 80 -5.06 -13.41 -11.79
N TYR A 81 -6.26 -12.82 -11.81
CA TYR A 81 -6.80 -12.06 -10.68
C TYR A 81 -6.82 -12.90 -9.39
N GLN A 82 -7.33 -14.12 -9.48
CA GLN A 82 -7.38 -15.02 -8.33
C GLN A 82 -5.99 -15.37 -7.81
N SER A 83 -5.04 -15.66 -8.72
CA SER A 83 -3.65 -15.92 -8.34
C SER A 83 -2.99 -14.73 -7.64
N GLU A 84 -3.25 -13.49 -8.09
CA GLU A 84 -2.70 -12.28 -7.45
C GLU A 84 -3.30 -12.08 -6.05
N VAL A 85 -4.61 -12.29 -5.87
CA VAL A 85 -5.27 -12.25 -4.56
C VAL A 85 -4.69 -13.31 -3.63
N ASP A 86 -4.57 -14.56 -4.08
CA ASP A 86 -4.02 -15.65 -3.27
C ASP A 86 -2.57 -15.35 -2.85
N ASN A 87 -1.75 -14.80 -3.74
CA ASN A 87 -0.38 -14.37 -3.43
C ASN A 87 -0.34 -13.30 -2.34
N ILE A 88 -1.26 -12.34 -2.36
CA ILE A 88 -1.36 -11.29 -1.33
C ILE A 88 -1.81 -11.92 0.00
N MET A 89 -2.86 -12.74 -0.02
CA MET A 89 -3.41 -13.35 1.18
C MET A 89 -2.42 -14.31 1.87
N ASN A 90 -1.58 -15.00 1.10
CA ASN A 90 -0.51 -15.85 1.64
C ASN A 90 0.59 -15.09 2.38
N ARG A 91 0.67 -13.76 2.22
CA ARG A 91 1.64 -12.91 2.93
C ARG A 91 1.08 -12.28 4.21
N ILE A 92 -0.20 -12.49 4.50
CA ILE A 92 -0.84 -11.98 5.70
C ILE A 92 -0.57 -12.98 6.83
N ASP A 93 0.15 -12.55 7.87
CA ASP A 93 0.26 -13.32 9.11
C ASP A 93 -1.00 -13.11 9.98
N ARG A 94 -1.20 -13.98 10.98
CA ARG A 94 -2.37 -14.00 11.88
C ARG A 94 -2.45 -12.81 12.85
N LYS A 95 -1.61 -11.78 12.69
CA LYS A 95 -1.75 -10.49 13.38
C LYS A 95 -3.00 -9.76 12.88
N GLN A 96 -3.43 -8.74 13.62
CA GLN A 96 -4.49 -7.85 13.14
C GLN A 96 -3.99 -7.14 11.87
N THR A 97 -4.54 -7.52 10.72
CA THR A 97 -4.13 -7.01 9.41
C THR A 97 -5.24 -6.17 8.80
N ILE A 98 -4.87 -5.00 8.30
CA ILE A 98 -5.73 -4.11 7.53
C ILE A 98 -5.34 -4.25 6.06
N VAL A 99 -6.29 -4.66 5.21
CA VAL A 99 -6.08 -4.74 3.76
C VAL A 99 -6.72 -3.53 3.09
N LEU A 100 -5.90 -2.77 2.37
CA LEU A 100 -6.32 -1.63 1.55
C LEU A 100 -6.08 -1.99 0.08
N GLY A 101 -7.16 -2.32 -0.62
CA GLY A 101 -7.15 -2.72 -2.03
C GLY A 101 -7.87 -1.74 -2.93
N ALA A 102 -7.40 -1.62 -4.17
CA ALA A 102 -8.10 -0.95 -5.26
C ALA A 102 -8.03 -1.76 -6.55
#